data_AF-A0A9D6SQY4-F1
#
_entry.id   AF-A0A9D6SQY4-F1
#
_cell.length_a   1.000
_cell.length_b   1.000
_cell.length_c   1.000
_cell.angle_alpha   90.00
_cell.angle_beta   90.00
_cell.angle_gamma   90.00
#
_symmetry.space_group_name_H-M   'P 1'
#
loop_
_entity.id
_entity.type
_entity.pdbx_description
1 polymer ?
#
loop_
_entity_poly.entity_id
_entity_poly.type
_entity_poly.pdbx_seq_one_letter_code
_entity_poly.pdbx_strand_id
1 'polypeptide(L)' 'MITVHQKNPKGHPANPMSDRELEAKFLKQVDDVLAKKQSRALLDALWTLEELDDINKLLSLMRAPAAATSAVTGGIT' A
#
# COMPACT_ATOMS: atom_id res chain seq x y z
N MET A 1 -25.83 -19.30 14.81
CA MET A 1 -24.63 -19.57 14.00
C MET A 1 -25.10 -19.93 12.60
N ILE A 2 -24.78 -19.10 11.61
CA ILE A 2 -25.17 -19.31 10.20
C ILE A 2 -23.89 -19.45 9.39
N THR A 3 -23.75 -20.56 8.68
CA THR A 3 -22.57 -20.85 7.84
C THR A 3 -22.86 -20.41 6.41
N VAL A 4 -22.10 -19.44 5.91
CA VAL A 4 -22.13 -19.00 4.51
C VAL A 4 -20.93 -19.57 3.79
N HIS A 5 -21.16 -20.34 2.73
CA HIS A 5 -20.12 -20.77 1.81
C HIS A 5 -20.04 -19.78 0.65
N GLN A 6 -18.91 -19.08 0.51
CA GLN A 6 -18.67 -18.18 -0.60
C GLN A 6 -17.68 -18.82 -1.58
N LYS A 7 -18.22 -19.25 -2.73
CA LYS A 7 -17.46 -19.99 -3.74
C LYS A 7 -16.34 -19.17 -4.39
N ASN A 8 -16.54 -17.86 -4.56
CA ASN A 8 -15.58 -16.95 -5.17
C ASN A 8 -15.29 -15.74 -4.24
N PRO A 9 -14.19 -15.76 -3.48
CA PRO A 9 -13.82 -14.62 -2.64
C PRO A 9 -13.50 -13.39 -3.50
N LYS A 10 -13.66 -12.18 -2.93
CA LYS A 10 -13.29 -10.94 -3.62
C LYS A 10 -11.81 -10.92 -3.98
N GLY A 11 -11.51 -10.53 -5.22
CA GLY A 11 -10.18 -10.60 -5.81
C GLY A 11 -9.91 -11.88 -6.60
N HIS A 12 -10.82 -12.84 -6.60
CA HIS A 12 -10.78 -13.96 -7.57
C HIS A 12 -11.04 -13.42 -8.99
N PRO A 13 -10.47 -14.02 -10.06
CA PRO A 13 -10.74 -13.59 -11.43
C PRO A 13 -12.25 -13.53 -11.78
N ALA A 14 -13.05 -14.40 -11.15
CA ALA A 14 -14.50 -14.46 -11.30
C ALA A 14 -15.28 -13.52 -10.33
N ASN A 15 -14.59 -12.76 -9.49
CA ASN A 15 -15.14 -11.74 -8.58
C ASN A 15 -14.07 -10.64 -8.35
N PRO A 16 -13.71 -9.89 -9.41
CA PRO A 16 -12.62 -8.92 -9.34
C PRO A 16 -12.95 -7.80 -8.34
N MET A 17 -11.90 -7.26 -7.74
CA MET A 17 -12.03 -6.07 -6.89
C MET A 17 -12.23 -4.85 -7.80
N SER A 18 -13.08 -3.92 -7.40
CA SER A 18 -13.16 -2.63 -8.10
C SER A 18 -11.91 -1.80 -7.87
N ASP A 19 -11.58 -0.89 -8.78
CA ASP A 19 -10.41 -0.02 -8.68
C ASP A 19 -10.38 0.72 -7.34
N ARG A 20 -11.51 1.29 -6.93
CA ARG A 20 -11.66 1.97 -5.64
C ARG A 20 -11.38 1.08 -4.43
N GLU A 21 -11.79 -0.18 -4.49
CA GLU A 21 -11.50 -1.14 -3.42
C GLU A 21 -10.01 -1.54 -3.41
N LEU A 22 -9.39 -1.63 -4.59
CA LEU A 22 -7.96 -1.92 -4.74
C LEU A 22 -7.11 -0.75 -4.22
N GLU A 23 -7.46 0.48 -4.57
CA GLU A 23 -6.86 1.71 -4.05
C GLU A 23 -6.96 1.78 -2.52
N ALA A 24 -8.14 1.52 -1.96
CA ALA A 24 -8.36 1.54 -0.52
C ALA A 24 -7.53 0.46 0.19
N LYS A 25 -7.47 -0.75 -0.39
CA LYS A 25 -6.63 -1.84 0.13
C LYS A 25 -5.15 -1.47 0.11
N PHE A 26 -4.68 -0.90 -1.00
CA PHE A 26 -3.30 -0.44 -1.14
C PHE A 26 -2.95 0.61 -0.09
N LEU A 27 -3.73 1.70 0.00
CA LEU A 27 -3.50 2.79 0.95
C LEU A 27 -3.46 2.28 2.39
N LYS A 28 -4.34 1.34 2.75
CA LYS A 28 -4.34 0.72 4.08
C LYS A 28 -3.06 -0.07 4.38
N GLN A 29 -2.43 -0.69 3.38
CA GLN A 29 -1.17 -1.42 3.55
C GLN A 29 0.05 -0.49 3.65
N VAL A 30 0.01 0.68 3.00
CA VAL A 30 1.17 1.58 2.95
C VAL A 30 1.16 2.69 4.00
N ASP A 31 0.02 2.99 4.64
CA ASP A 31 -0.12 4.09 5.63
C ASP A 31 0.81 3.93 6.86
N ASP A 32 1.19 2.70 7.21
CA ASP A 32 2.09 2.40 8.33
C ASP A 32 3.57 2.67 8.01
N VAL A 33 3.93 2.65 6.72
CA VAL A 33 5.33 2.69 6.26
C VAL A 33 5.65 4.00 5.53
N LEU A 34 4.67 4.59 4.84
CA LEU A 34 4.81 5.79 4.03
C LEU A 34 3.86 6.88 4.52
N ALA A 35 4.31 8.13 4.48
CA ALA A 35 3.45 9.26 4.80
C ALA A 35 2.24 9.33 3.85
N LYS A 36 1.05 9.68 4.34
CA LYS A 36 -0.20 9.75 3.55
C LYS A 36 -0.08 10.43 2.18
N LYS A 37 0.65 11.55 2.13
CA LYS A 37 0.92 12.28 0.89
C LYS A 37 1.76 11.49 -0.10
N GLN A 38 2.78 10.78 0.40
CA GLN A 38 3.65 9.92 -0.38
C GLN A 38 2.91 8.68 -0.88
N SER A 39 2.13 8.03 -0.02
CA SER A 39 1.26 6.90 -0.37
C SER A 39 0.28 7.23 -1.48
N ARG A 40 -0.31 8.43 -1.44
CA ARG A 40 -1.22 8.90 -2.49
C ARG A 40 -0.46 9.16 -3.79
N ALA A 41 0.64 9.91 -3.75
CA ALA A 41 1.46 10.18 -4.93
C ALA A 41 2.00 8.89 -5.59
N LEU A 42 2.34 7.88 -4.79
CA LEU A 42 2.75 6.57 -5.28
C LEU A 42 1.60 5.85 -5.99
N LEU A 43 0.38 5.88 -5.41
CA LEU A 43 -0.80 5.28 -6.03
C LEU A 43 -1.15 5.95 -7.36
N ASP A 44 -1.12 7.29 -7.42
CA ASP A 44 -1.35 8.04 -8.66
C ASP A 44 -0.30 7.66 -9.72
N ALA A 45 0.99 7.59 -9.36
CA ALA A 45 2.06 7.19 -10.28
C ALA A 45 1.95 5.74 -10.79
N LEU A 46 1.38 4.83 -9.99
CA LEU A 46 1.13 3.44 -10.40
C LEU A 46 -0.03 3.33 -11.40
N TRP A 47 -1.03 4.20 -11.29
CA TRP A 47 -2.13 4.27 -12.26
C TRP A 47 -1.73 4.89 -13.59
N THR A 48 -0.79 5.84 -13.58
CA THR A 48 -0.28 6.54 -14.78
C THR A 48 1.11 6.05 -15.17
N LEU A 49 1.40 4.76 -15.00
CA LEU A 49 2.76 4.22 -15.19
C LEU A 49 3.27 4.39 -16.63
N GLU A 50 2.36 4.35 -17.62
CA GLU A 50 2.68 4.55 -19.04
C GLU A 50 3.12 5.99 -19.38
N GLU A 51 2.76 6.97 -18.54
CA GLU A 51 3.13 8.37 -18.71
C GLU A 51 4.46 8.71 -18.01
N LEU A 52 5.06 7.73 -17.33
CA LEU A 52 6.26 7.95 -16.54
C LEU A 52 7.52 7.91 -17.41
N ASP A 53 8.12 9.09 -17.60
CA ASP A 53 9.36 9.26 -18.37
C ASP A 53 10.61 8.66 -17.69
N ASP A 54 10.59 8.54 -16.36
CA ASP A 54 11.72 8.01 -15.57
C ASP A 54 11.24 7.17 -14.38
N ILE A 55 11.65 5.89 -14.37
CA ILE A 55 11.33 4.93 -13.31
C ILE A 55 11.90 5.32 -11.95
N ASN A 56 12.98 6.11 -11.89
CA ASN A 56 13.57 6.58 -10.64
C ASN A 56 12.61 7.47 -9.84
N LYS A 57 11.68 8.16 -10.51
CA LYS A 57 10.63 8.95 -9.87
C LYS A 57 9.69 8.05 -9.04
N LEU A 58 9.31 6.90 -9.59
CA LEU A 58 8.49 5.90 -8.89
C LEU A 58 9.27 5.27 -7.72
N LEU A 59 10.51 4.86 -7.95
CA LEU A 59 11.33 4.22 -6.91
C LEU A 59 11.62 5.17 -5.74
N SER A 60 11.77 6.46 -6.01
CA SER A 60 11.92 7.48 -4.97
C SER A 60 10.68 7.60 -4.09
N LEU A 61 9.48 7.44 -4.65
CA LEU A 61 8.22 7.42 -3.91
C LEU A 61 8.04 6.15 -3.07
N MET A 62 8.65 5.03 -3.45
CA MET A 62 8.62 3.77 -2.69
C MET A 62 9.57 3.75 -1.50
N ARG A 63 10.50 4.71 -1.43
CA ARG A 63 11.48 4.76 -0.35
C ARG A 63 10.82 5.22 0.95
N ALA A 64 10.70 4.30 1.90
CA ALA A 64 10.32 4.64 3.26
C ALA A 64 11.37 5.58 3.87
N PRO A 65 10.97 6.55 4.70
CA PRO A 65 11.94 7.30 5.48
C PRO A 65 12.76 6.29 6.27
N ALA A 66 14.10 6.39 6.18
CA ALA A 66 14.98 5.59 7.02
C ALA A 66 14.51 5.80 8.47
N ALA A 67 14.04 4.73 9.10
CA ALA A 67 13.41 4.81 10.40
C ALA A 67 14.30 5.64 11.34
N ALA A 68 13.70 6.66 11.99
CA ALA A 68 14.20 7.05 13.29
C ALA A 68 14.16 5.78 14.13
N THR A 69 15.35 5.23 14.39
CA THR A 69 15.58 4.17 15.36
C THR A 69 14.84 4.55 16.63
N SER A 70 13.64 3.98 16.86
CA SER A 70 13.01 4.12 18.16
C SER A 70 13.89 3.38 19.14
N ALA A 71 14.53 4.19 19.98
CA ALA A 71 15.35 3.77 21.09
C ALA A 71 14.58 2.75 21.93
N VAL A 72 15.02 1.49 21.89
CA VAL A 72 14.90 0.62 23.05
C VAL A 72 16.09 0.92 23.96
N THR A 73 16.05 2.09 24.59
CA THR A 73 16.76 2.29 25.87
C THR A 73 15.87 1.66 26.94
N GLY A 74 15.84 0.33 26.96
CA GLY A 74 15.42 -0.45 28.11
C GLY A 74 16.65 -0.64 28.99
N GLY A 75 16.80 0.21 30.00
CA GLY A 75 17.86 0.08 31.00
C GLY A 75 17.84 -1.31 31.61
N ILE A 76 18.91 -2.06 31.39
CA ILE A 76 19.31 -3.13 32.30
C ILE A 76 20.02 -2.45 33.47
N THR A 77 19.28 -2.27 34.56
CA THR A 77 19.80 -2.13 35.92
C THR A 77 19.11 -3.17 36.77
#